data_AF-A0A952YLL0-F1
#
_entry.id   AF-A0A952YLL0-F1
#
_cell.length_a   1.000
_cell.length_b   1.000
_cell.length_c   1.000
_cell.angle_alpha   90.00
_cell.angle_beta   90.00
_cell.angle_gamma   90.00
#
_symmetry.space_group_name_H-M   'P 1'
#
loop_
_entity.id
_entity.type
_entity.pdbx_description
1 polymer ?
#
loop_
_entity_poly.entity_id
_entity_poly.type
_entity_poly.pdbx_seq_one_letter_code
_entity_poly.pdbx_strand_id
1 'polypeptide(L)'
;MRTMRCFPICPEFSVLHDPIDLFNLLLDLVLIAIGIWLAWNAAATQLRGKLGNAMRMIAAGALILGVAHLTETVLDQRFGLPSELNELTHRFFILVGFLSIGMGMSRITAAIVRSSKARQG
;
A
#
# COMPACT_ATOMS: atom_id res chain seq x y z
N MET A 1 -27.38 17.15 -46.46
CA MET A 1 -28.15 15.98 -45.99
C MET A 1 -27.48 15.42 -44.75
N ARG A 2 -28.19 15.43 -43.63
CA ARG A 2 -27.78 14.98 -42.30
C ARG A 2 -28.07 13.49 -42.18
N THR A 3 -27.10 12.67 -41.85
CA THR A 3 -27.34 11.31 -41.34
C THR A 3 -26.62 11.15 -40.01
N MET A 4 -27.30 11.57 -38.94
CA MET A 4 -27.10 11.07 -37.58
C MET A 4 -27.79 9.72 -37.48
N ARG A 5 -27.07 8.62 -37.22
CA ARG A 5 -27.51 7.32 -36.67
C ARG A 5 -26.23 6.51 -36.38
N CYS A 6 -25.97 5.81 -35.28
CA CYS A 6 -26.65 5.57 -34.01
C CYS A 6 -25.55 5.22 -33.00
N PHE A 7 -25.66 5.73 -31.79
CA PHE A 7 -25.03 5.18 -30.60
C PHE A 7 -25.65 3.79 -30.32
N PRO A 8 -24.86 2.78 -29.93
CA PRO A 8 -25.32 1.82 -28.95
C PRO A 8 -24.65 2.16 -27.62
N ILE A 9 -25.46 2.67 -26.69
CA ILE A 9 -25.18 2.61 -25.27
C ILE A 9 -25.27 1.12 -24.92
N CYS A 10 -24.14 0.45 -24.75
CA CYS A 10 -24.07 -0.82 -24.04
C CYS A 10 -23.64 -0.53 -22.59
N PRO A 11 -24.50 -0.72 -21.58
CA PRO A 11 -24.09 -0.73 -20.19
C PRO A 11 -23.88 -2.19 -19.77
N GLU A 12 -22.80 -2.82 -20.23
CA GLU A 12 -22.49 -4.21 -19.87
C GLU A 12 -21.02 -4.36 -19.47
N PHE A 13 -20.80 -4.21 -18.16
CA PHE A 13 -19.91 -5.05 -17.34
C PHE A 13 -18.59 -5.49 -18.01
N SER A 14 -17.83 -4.56 -18.58
CA SER A 14 -16.49 -4.80 -19.14
C SER A 14 -15.41 -4.41 -18.13
N VAL A 15 -15.57 -4.81 -16.85
CA VAL A 15 -14.72 -4.36 -15.73
C VAL A 15 -13.43 -5.20 -15.61
N LEU A 16 -13.20 -6.15 -16.52
CA LEU A 16 -12.06 -7.07 -16.47
C LEU A 16 -11.71 -7.60 -17.87
N HIS A 17 -11.27 -6.73 -18.80
CA HIS A 17 -10.96 -7.15 -20.17
C HIS A 17 -9.46 -7.19 -20.52
N ASP A 18 -8.60 -6.52 -19.76
CA ASP A 18 -7.16 -6.58 -19.96
C ASP A 18 -6.49 -7.49 -18.92
N PRO A 19 -5.71 -8.51 -19.34
CA PRO A 19 -5.03 -9.43 -18.41
C PRO A 19 -4.05 -8.70 -17.48
N ILE A 20 -3.59 -7.52 -17.87
CA ILE A 20 -2.69 -6.66 -17.09
C ILE A 20 -3.42 -6.08 -15.87
N ASP A 21 -4.67 -5.62 -16.02
CA ASP A 21 -5.45 -5.04 -14.92
C ASP A 21 -5.81 -6.07 -13.87
N LEU A 22 -6.19 -7.28 -14.30
CA LEU A 22 -6.42 -8.40 -13.38
C LEU A 22 -5.13 -8.76 -12.62
N PHE A 23 -3.99 -8.76 -13.31
CA PHE A 23 -2.71 -9.04 -12.68
C PHE A 23 -2.31 -7.98 -11.66
N ASN A 24 -2.49 -6.69 -11.97
CA ASN A 24 -2.26 -5.58 -11.04
C ASN A 24 -3.15 -5.71 -9.80
N LEU A 25 -4.45 -5.99 -9.97
CA LEU A 25 -5.37 -6.21 -8.86
C LEU A 25 -4.94 -7.38 -7.96
N LEU A 26 -4.46 -8.49 -8.55
CA LEU A 26 -3.95 -9.63 -7.80
C LEU A 26 -2.69 -9.27 -7.02
N LEU A 27 -1.77 -8.53 -7.62
CA LEU A 27 -0.56 -8.05 -6.94
C LEU A 27 -0.91 -7.14 -5.75
N ASP A 28 -1.89 -6.25 -5.91
CA ASP A 28 -2.34 -5.35 -4.85
C ASP A 28 -2.96 -6.12 -3.67
N LEU A 29 -3.76 -7.14 -3.97
CA LEU A 29 -4.31 -8.04 -2.94
C LEU A 29 -3.21 -8.79 -2.20
N VAL A 30 -2.16 -9.24 -2.90
CA VAL A 30 -1.00 -9.89 -2.28
C VAL A 30 -0.23 -8.88 -1.40
N LEU A 31 -0.02 -7.65 -1.85
CA LEU A 31 0.63 -6.61 -1.07
C LEU A 31 -0.13 -6.32 0.23
N ILE A 32 -1.46 -6.20 0.15
CA ILE A 32 -2.31 -6.00 1.34
C ILE A 32 -2.24 -7.22 2.26
N ALA A 33 -2.32 -8.43 1.72
CA ALA A 33 -2.21 -9.66 2.50
C ALA A 33 -0.87 -9.75 3.25
N ILE A 34 0.24 -9.41 2.59
CA ILE A 34 1.56 -9.33 3.20
C ILE A 34 1.61 -8.24 4.28
N GLY A 35 1.03 -7.07 4.03
CA GLY A 35 0.93 -5.99 5.02
C GLY A 35 0.15 -6.41 6.27
N ILE A 36 -0.99 -7.09 6.10
CA ILE A 36 -1.80 -7.62 7.21
C ILE A 36 -1.00 -8.67 7.97
N TRP A 37 -0.32 -9.58 7.26
CA TRP A 37 0.53 -10.58 7.87
C TRP A 37 1.67 -9.96 8.68
N LEU A 38 2.33 -8.92 8.17
CA LEU A 38 3.35 -8.15 8.90
C LEU A 38 2.77 -7.49 10.15
N ALA A 39 1.60 -6.87 10.06
CA ALA A 39 0.93 -6.24 11.19
C ALA A 39 0.54 -7.26 12.26
N TRP A 40 0.02 -8.42 11.85
CA TRP A 40 -0.24 -9.54 12.74
C TRP A 40 1.04 -9.99 13.43
N ASN A 41 2.13 -10.24 12.69
CA ASN A 41 3.40 -10.67 13.28
C ASN A 41 3.97 -9.62 14.25
N ALA A 42 3.88 -8.33 13.91
CA ALA A 42 4.30 -7.24 14.79
C ALA A 42 3.42 -7.09 16.05
N ALA A 43 2.16 -7.53 15.99
CA ALA A 43 1.27 -7.56 17.15
C ALA A 43 1.48 -8.83 18.01
N ALA A 44 1.70 -9.98 17.37
CA ALA A 44 1.90 -11.28 18.01
C ALA A 44 3.28 -11.40 18.66
N THR A 45 4.30 -10.75 18.09
CA THR A 45 5.60 -10.65 18.75
C THR A 45 5.45 -9.79 20.01
N GLN A 46 5.63 -10.41 21.18
CA GLN A 46 5.65 -9.73 22.49
C GLN A 46 6.91 -8.86 22.69
N LEU A 47 7.43 -8.28 21.60
CA LEU A 47 8.51 -7.31 21.65
C LEU A 47 7.99 -6.06 22.33
N ARG A 48 8.39 -5.86 23.59
CA ARG A 48 8.03 -4.69 24.38
C ARG A 48 9.02 -3.55 24.14
N GLY A 49 8.57 -2.32 24.39
CA GLY A 49 9.41 -1.12 24.32
C GLY A 49 9.67 -0.62 22.89
N LYS A 50 10.84 0.01 22.70
CA LYS A 50 11.18 0.75 21.46
C LYS A 50 11.24 -0.13 20.22
N LEU A 51 11.65 -1.40 20.36
CA LEU A 51 11.77 -2.33 19.25
C LEU A 51 10.40 -2.78 18.71
N GLY A 52 9.47 -3.14 19.61
CA GLY A 52 8.10 -3.49 19.20
C GLY A 52 7.36 -2.32 18.56
N ASN A 53 7.55 -1.10 19.09
CA ASN A 53 6.97 0.09 18.47
C ASN A 53 7.52 0.32 17.06
N ALA A 54 8.82 0.09 16.86
CA ALA A 54 9.45 0.22 15.55
C ALA A 54 8.93 -0.83 14.55
N MET A 55 8.77 -2.09 14.97
CA MET A 55 8.15 -3.15 14.15
C MET A 55 6.72 -2.79 13.73
N ARG A 56 5.92 -2.25 14.66
CA ARG A 56 4.54 -1.79 14.36
C ARG A 56 4.52 -0.63 13.37
N MET A 57 5.48 0.29 13.45
CA MET A 57 5.60 1.38 12.47
C MET A 57 5.94 0.87 11.07
N ILE A 58 6.85 -0.11 10.96
CA ILE A 58 7.16 -0.74 9.67
C ILE A 58 5.93 -1.46 9.12
N ALA A 59 5.25 -2.24 9.96
CA ALA A 59 4.05 -2.97 9.54
C ALA A 59 2.92 -2.02 9.11
N ALA A 60 2.71 -0.92 9.83
CA ALA A 60 1.75 0.12 9.45
C ALA A 60 2.13 0.75 8.11
N GLY A 61 3.41 1.05 7.88
CA GLY A 61 3.89 1.58 6.60
C GLY A 61 3.67 0.60 5.45
N ALA A 62 3.96 -0.68 5.65
CA ALA A 62 3.71 -1.73 4.65
C ALA A 62 2.21 -1.86 4.30
N LEU A 63 1.32 -1.77 5.29
CA LEU A 63 -0.12 -1.73 5.07
C LEU A 63 -0.55 -0.50 4.26
N ILE A 64 -0.04 0.69 4.61
CA ILE A 64 -0.34 1.92 3.88
C ILE A 64 0.09 1.82 2.42
N LEU A 65 1.26 1.24 2.14
CA LEU A 65 1.73 1.01 0.77
C LEU A 65 0.80 0.07 -0.01
N GLY A 66 0.40 -1.07 0.59
CA GLY A 66 -0.55 -1.98 -0.06
C GLY A 66 -1.90 -1.32 -0.36
N VAL A 67 -2.40 -0.49 0.55
CA VAL A 67 -3.63 0.29 0.32
C VAL A 67 -3.45 1.32 -0.78
N ALA A 68 -2.28 1.99 -0.87
CA ALA A 68 -2.00 3.00 -1.90
C ALA A 68 -2.12 2.45 -3.33
N HIS A 69 -1.65 1.23 -3.55
CA HIS A 69 -1.77 0.57 -4.85
C HIS A 69 -3.21 0.14 -5.13
N LEU A 70 -3.89 -0.46 -4.15
CA LEU A 70 -5.30 -0.82 -4.30
C LEU A 70 -6.18 0.41 -4.59
N THR A 71 -5.89 1.56 -3.96
CA THR A 71 -6.62 2.79 -4.25
C THR A 71 -6.42 3.24 -5.69
N GLU A 72 -5.23 3.14 -6.25
CA GLU A 72 -5.01 3.50 -7.65
C GLU A 72 -5.81 2.60 -8.60
N THR A 73 -5.69 1.28 -8.43
CA THR A 73 -6.40 0.28 -9.26
C THR A 73 -7.92 0.43 -9.13
N VAL A 74 -8.45 0.61 -7.91
CA VAL A 74 -9.90 0.68 -7.68
C VAL A 74 -10.49 2.05 -8.00
N LEU A 75 -9.82 3.17 -7.67
CA LEU A 75 -10.37 4.51 -7.94
C LEU A 75 -10.34 4.84 -9.43
N ASP A 76 -9.32 4.39 -10.16
CA ASP A 76 -9.26 4.54 -11.61
C ASP A 76 -10.37 3.72 -12.30
N GLN A 77 -10.51 2.45 -11.94
CA GLN A 77 -11.48 1.55 -12.57
C GLN A 77 -12.94 1.80 -12.16
N ARG A 78 -13.19 2.22 -10.90
CA ARG A 78 -14.57 2.28 -10.35
C ARG A 78 -15.16 3.67 -10.24
N PHE A 79 -14.34 4.69 -10.00
CA PHE A 79 -14.84 6.03 -9.67
C PHE A 79 -14.54 7.09 -10.72
N GLY A 80 -13.72 6.78 -11.74
CA GLY A 80 -13.45 7.68 -12.87
C GLY A 80 -12.91 9.03 -12.42
N LEU A 81 -12.09 9.04 -11.36
CA LEU A 81 -11.49 10.26 -10.84
C LEU A 81 -10.54 10.89 -11.86
N PRO A 82 -10.33 12.22 -11.82
CA PRO A 82 -9.31 12.87 -12.62
C PRO A 82 -7.94 12.22 -12.36
N SER A 83 -7.28 11.77 -13.41
CA SER A 83 -5.98 11.07 -13.35
C SER A 83 -4.95 11.82 -12.50
N GLU A 84 -4.90 13.16 -12.60
CA GLU A 84 -4.01 14.00 -11.81
C GLU A 84 -4.24 13.90 -10.29
N LEU A 85 -5.51 13.84 -9.86
CA LEU A 85 -5.85 13.71 -8.43
C LEU A 85 -5.60 12.29 -7.92
N ASN A 86 -5.84 11.28 -8.76
CA ASN A 86 -5.55 9.89 -8.42
C ASN A 86 -4.04 9.69 -8.22
N GLU A 87 -3.23 10.17 -9.17
CA GLU A 87 -1.77 10.06 -9.11
C GLU A 87 -1.19 10.84 -7.91
N LEU A 88 -1.69 12.05 -7.64
CA LEU A 88 -1.26 12.84 -6.48
C LEU A 88 -1.59 12.12 -5.16
N THR A 89 -2.78 11.54 -5.06
CA THR A 89 -3.24 10.79 -3.87
C THR A 89 -2.38 9.54 -3.67
N HIS A 90 -2.13 8.78 -4.74
CA HIS A 90 -1.27 7.61 -4.73
C HIS A 90 0.14 7.95 -4.23
N ARG A 91 0.78 8.98 -4.80
CA ARG A 91 2.13 9.43 -4.39
C ARG A 91 2.17 9.89 -2.92
N PHE A 92 1.11 10.54 -2.44
CA PHE A 92 1.01 10.95 -1.05
C PHE A 92 0.99 9.75 -0.09
N PHE A 93 0.16 8.74 -0.36
CA PHE A 93 0.12 7.53 0.46
C PHE A 93 1.44 6.76 0.41
N ILE A 94 2.06 6.66 -0.78
CA ILE A 94 3.39 6.05 -0.92
C ILE A 94 4.42 6.75 -0.05
N LEU A 95 4.47 8.09 -0.08
CA LEU A 95 5.39 8.87 0.74
C LEU A 95 5.19 8.62 2.24
N VAL A 96 3.95 8.61 2.71
CA VAL A 96 3.62 8.33 4.11
C VAL A 96 4.02 6.90 4.51
N GLY A 97 3.82 5.93 3.61
CA GLY A 97 4.25 4.55 3.80
C GLY A 97 5.76 4.43 3.96
N PHE A 98 6.53 5.05 3.06
CA PHE A 98 8.00 5.07 3.13
C PHE A 98 8.53 5.78 4.38
N LEU A 99 7.94 6.91 4.77
CA LEU A 99 8.32 7.61 6.00
C LEU A 99 8.11 6.73 7.23
N SER A 100 6.98 6.02 7.29
CA SER A 100 6.66 5.10 8.39
C SER A 100 7.67 3.95 8.49
N ILE A 101 8.02 3.34 7.35
CA ILE A 101 9.04 2.28 7.28
C ILE A 101 10.42 2.83 7.66
N GLY A 102 10.83 3.97 7.11
CA GLY A 102 12.14 4.57 7.36
C GLY A 102 12.34 4.95 8.83
N MET A 103 11.32 5.54 9.46
CA MET A 103 11.34 5.83 10.89
C MET A 103 11.38 4.55 11.75
N GLY A 104 10.63 3.51 11.36
CA GLY A 104 10.69 2.21 12.00
C GLY A 104 12.08 1.59 11.91
N MET A 105 12.68 1.59 10.73
CA MET A 105 14.03 1.06 10.49
C MET A 105 15.08 1.80 11.32
N SER A 106 15.06 3.13 11.30
CA SER A 106 15.96 3.96 12.11
C SER A 106 15.90 3.61 13.60
N ARG A 107 14.70 3.37 14.14
CA ARG A 107 14.51 2.97 15.54
C ARG A 107 15.06 1.57 15.85
N ILE A 108 14.95 0.63 14.92
CA ILE A 108 15.54 -0.72 15.06
C ILE A 108 17.06 -0.63 15.08
N THR A 109 17.64 0.06 14.10
CA THR A 109 19.10 0.25 14.03
C THR A 109 19.63 0.89 15.31
N ALA A 110 18.97 1.95 15.79
CA ALA A 110 19.33 2.60 17.04
C ALA A 110 19.21 1.67 18.25
N ALA A 111 18.22 0.77 18.28
CA ALA A 111 18.07 -0.21 19.34
C ALA A 111 19.19 -1.26 19.32
N ILE A 112 19.53 -1.80 18.14
CA ILE A 112 20.57 -2.82 17.93
C ILE A 112 21.96 -2.27 18.30
N VAL A 113 22.30 -1.06 17.88
CA VAL A 113 23.60 -0.44 18.20
C VAL A 113 23.79 -0.27 19.71
N ARG A 114 22.73 0.13 20.43
CA ARG A 114 22.77 0.27 21.89
C ARG A 114 22.98 -1.06 22.61
N SER A 115 22.31 -2.12 22.18
CA SER A 115 22.46 -3.44 22.79
C SER A 115 23.81 -4.09 22.48
N SER A 116 24.42 -3.80 21.34
CA SER A 116 25.80 -4.21 21.03
C SER A 116 26.82 -3.55 21.96
N LYS A 117 26.70 -2.23 22.19
CA LYS A 117 27.61 -1.48 23.06
C LYS A 117 27.53 -1.93 24.53
N ALA A 118 26.34 -2.29 25.00
CA ALA A 118 26.11 -2.77 26.36
C ALA A 118 26.66 -4.19 26.65
N ARG A 119 27.01 -4.98 25.63
CA ARG A 119 27.66 -6.30 25.80
C ARG A 119 29.18 -6.24 25.91
N GLN A 120 29.79 -5.10 25.59
CA GLN A 120 31.25 -4.95 25.50
C GLN A 120 31.87 -4.19 26.69
N GLY A 121 31.06 -3.72 27.64
CA GLY A 121 31.50 -3.04 28.87
C GLY A 121 30.95 -3.75 30.08
#